data_AF-A0A5K4EAA4-F1
#
_entry.id   AF-A0A5K4EAA4-F1
#
_cell.length_a   1.000
_cell.length_b   1.000
_cell.length_c   1.000
_cell.angle_alpha   90.00
_cell.angle_beta   90.00
_cell.angle_gamma   90.00
#
_symmetry.space_group_name_H-M   'P 1'
#
loop_
_entity.id
_entity.type
_entity.pdbx_description
1 polymer ?
#
loop_
_entity_poly.entity_id
_entity_poly.type
_entity_poly.pdbx_seq_one_letter_code
_entity_poly.pdbx_strand_id
1 'polypeptide(L)'
;MDKVGLRALKLVAISMYFVGTLCFAFIHGKTEPLYYIAGILVAVGSTSNLICNQHITSMFPKYRGFGISLLSGAFDSSTLIAFILSETYAQFSLQKSFIILAFVSICVGLFMAIFILTTRSDDMRRFASNFSDAVTSGENEDEQAKLSQDCVRDNNENTRSLDKEAKNIEVSRRIKMIIDLRYQSIKDCIISLPFLLITIWFMLGLFRFSTFLGQLQRIINELFPNDIITIDHLLQISSAFSMCGFLAAPITGLILDISQAYCRRKIMQNDDYSIDEQHHKNQIYYTYIFGLAPGLLFMAFCAMFISCLIFIPNRVAYYFAFLFFVMLRSLLFSASVGFCLTAFPVHYFGTVCGILNSIGGIFSLLQYAFQYTSSAVTANIIITICSVGLFIPPIILFKMKSR
;
A
#
# COMPACT_ATOMS: atom_id res chain seq x y z
N MET A 1 10.71 8.30 11.96
CA MET A 1 9.28 8.65 12.08
C MET A 1 8.81 8.58 13.51
N ASP A 2 8.87 7.40 14.13
CA ASP A 2 8.28 7.12 15.45
C ASP A 2 8.90 7.93 16.60
N LYS A 3 10.19 8.31 16.50
CA LYS A 3 10.88 9.13 17.52
C LYS A 3 10.87 10.64 17.27
N VAL A 4 11.08 11.04 16.00
CA VAL A 4 11.34 12.45 15.61
C VAL A 4 10.07 13.16 15.14
N GLY A 5 8.99 12.41 14.88
CA GLY A 5 7.74 12.94 14.34
C GLY A 5 7.62 12.79 12.83
N LEU A 6 6.39 12.98 12.34
CA LEU A 6 6.01 12.77 10.94
C LEU A 6 6.44 13.95 10.05
N ARG A 7 6.27 15.19 10.53
CA ARG A 7 6.66 16.42 9.81
C ARG A 7 8.16 16.48 9.53
N ALA A 8 8.99 16.20 10.54
CA ALA A 8 10.44 16.22 10.39
C ALA A 8 10.92 15.20 9.35
N LEU A 9 10.39 13.97 9.40
CA LEU A 9 10.72 12.94 8.40
C LEU A 9 10.29 13.36 6.99
N LYS A 10 9.10 13.97 6.86
CA LYS A 10 8.60 14.46 5.58
C LYS A 10 9.54 15.52 4.98
N LEU A 11 9.98 16.49 5.78
CA LEU A 11 10.92 17.53 5.33
C LEU A 11 12.26 16.94 4.88
N VAL A 12 12.79 15.98 5.63
CA VAL A 12 14.02 15.26 5.24
C VAL A 12 13.82 14.50 3.93
N ALA A 13 12.71 13.78 3.78
CA ALA A 13 12.40 13.00 2.58
C ALA A 13 12.28 13.88 1.32
N ILE A 14 11.60 15.02 1.43
CA ILE A 14 11.46 15.97 0.31
C ILE A 14 12.81 16.60 -0.04
N SER A 15 13.62 16.95 0.96
CA SER A 15 14.95 17.51 0.74
C SER A 15 15.87 16.51 0.04
N MET A 16 15.85 15.23 0.46
CA MET A 16 16.60 14.16 -0.21
C MET A 16 16.13 13.93 -1.64
N TYR A 17 14.81 13.94 -1.88
CA TYR A 17 14.25 13.83 -3.22
C TYR A 17 14.67 15.01 -4.11
N PHE A 18 14.57 16.24 -3.61
CA PHE A 18 15.00 17.45 -4.30
C PHE A 18 16.47 17.39 -4.71
N VAL A 19 17.37 17.05 -3.77
CA VAL A 19 18.80 16.93 -4.05
C VAL A 19 19.06 15.83 -5.08
N GLY A 20 18.41 14.66 -4.95
CA GLY A 20 18.55 13.57 -5.91
C GLY A 20 18.10 13.94 -7.33
N THR A 21 16.94 14.59 -7.46
CA THR A 21 16.42 15.06 -8.76
C THR A 21 17.29 16.18 -9.35
N LEU A 22 17.84 17.05 -8.51
CA LEU A 22 18.78 18.09 -8.96
C LEU A 22 20.08 17.46 -9.47
N CYS A 23 20.60 16.43 -8.79
CA CYS A 23 21.77 15.69 -9.27
C CYS A 23 21.51 15.08 -10.66
N PHE A 24 20.31 14.55 -10.93
CA PHE A 24 19.92 14.06 -12.27
C PHE A 24 20.01 15.13 -13.35
N ALA A 25 19.74 16.39 -13.02
CA ALA A 25 19.83 17.49 -13.99
C ALA A 25 21.27 17.78 -14.45
N PHE A 26 22.28 17.50 -13.62
CA PHE A 26 23.69 17.78 -13.91
C PHE A 26 24.49 16.57 -14.38
N ILE A 27 23.83 15.45 -14.67
CA ILE A 27 24.50 14.26 -15.20
C ILE A 27 25.04 14.55 -16.60
N HIS A 28 26.35 14.44 -16.75
CA HIS A 28 27.03 14.46 -18.04
C HIS A 28 27.58 13.07 -18.34
N GLY A 29 27.88 12.77 -19.61
CA GLY A 29 28.38 11.45 -20.03
C GLY A 29 29.70 10.99 -19.38
N LYS A 30 30.35 11.82 -18.56
CA LYS A 30 31.57 11.50 -17.80
C LYS A 30 31.33 11.30 -16.29
N THR A 31 30.11 11.50 -15.79
CA THR A 31 29.77 11.44 -14.36
C THR A 31 28.91 10.21 -14.03
N GLU A 32 29.40 9.02 -14.38
CA GLU A 32 28.75 7.75 -14.04
C GLU A 32 28.43 7.57 -12.53
N PRO A 33 29.34 7.87 -11.58
CA PRO A 33 29.03 7.70 -10.15
C PRO A 33 27.89 8.60 -9.66
N LEU A 34 27.69 9.76 -10.29
CA LEU A 34 26.64 10.70 -9.91
C LEU A 34 25.25 10.13 -10.18
N TYR A 35 25.09 9.32 -11.23
CA TYR A 35 23.84 8.64 -11.55
C TYR A 35 23.40 7.68 -10.43
N TYR A 36 24.32 6.87 -9.92
CA TYR A 36 24.03 5.94 -8.83
C TYR A 36 23.66 6.66 -7.53
N ILE A 37 24.41 7.71 -7.18
CA ILE A 37 24.13 8.53 -5.99
C ILE A 37 22.75 9.19 -6.13
N ALA A 38 22.47 9.83 -7.27
CA ALA A 38 21.17 10.46 -7.55
C ALA A 38 20.02 9.45 -7.43
N GLY A 39 20.18 8.26 -8.01
CA GLY A 39 19.19 7.18 -7.93
C GLY A 39 18.88 6.75 -6.50
N ILE A 40 19.90 6.56 -5.66
CA ILE A 40 19.71 6.18 -4.25
C ILE A 40 18.97 7.27 -3.47
N LEU A 41 19.38 8.54 -3.64
CA LEU A 41 18.72 9.68 -2.98
C LEU A 41 17.24 9.80 -3.38
N VAL A 42 16.94 9.68 -4.68
CA VAL A 42 15.56 9.71 -5.19
C VAL A 42 14.75 8.52 -4.68
N ALA A 43 15.31 7.30 -4.67
CA ALA A 43 14.62 6.10 -4.19
C ALA A 43 14.28 6.19 -2.69
N VAL A 44 15.23 6.58 -1.85
CA VAL A 44 15.01 6.73 -0.40
C VAL A 44 14.07 7.89 -0.10
N GLY A 45 14.24 9.03 -0.77
CA GLY A 45 13.39 10.21 -0.62
C GLY A 45 11.93 9.93 -1.02
N SER A 46 11.71 9.34 -2.20
CA SER A 46 10.38 9.06 -2.73
C SER A 46 9.59 8.03 -1.90
N THR A 47 10.21 6.92 -1.51
CA THR A 47 9.57 5.89 -0.67
C THR A 47 9.23 6.43 0.72
N SER A 48 10.15 7.17 1.35
CA SER A 48 9.89 7.82 2.65
C SER A 48 8.76 8.85 2.55
N ASN A 49 8.72 9.60 1.45
CA ASN A 49 7.67 10.59 1.17
C ASN A 49 6.28 9.95 1.03
N LEU A 50 6.22 8.77 0.38
CA LEU A 50 5.01 7.97 0.23
C LEU A 50 4.49 7.44 1.56
N ILE A 51 5.36 6.83 2.38
CA ILE A 51 5.00 6.30 3.70
C ILE A 51 4.41 7.43 4.56
N CYS A 52 5.02 8.62 4.54
CA CYS A 52 4.50 9.78 5.25
C CYS A 52 3.09 10.20 4.77
N ASN A 53 2.83 10.13 3.46
CA ASN A 53 1.51 10.45 2.91
C ASN A 53 0.46 9.40 3.29
N GLN A 54 0.82 8.11 3.32
CA GLN A 54 -0.10 7.03 3.68
C GLN A 54 -0.63 7.19 5.12
N HIS A 55 0.07 7.92 6.01
CA HIS A 55 -0.46 8.25 7.33
C HIS A 55 -1.71 9.12 7.32
N ILE A 56 -1.91 9.95 6.30
CA ILE A 56 -3.09 10.81 6.15
C ILE A 56 -4.37 9.96 6.16
N THR A 57 -4.31 8.75 5.62
CA THR A 57 -5.44 7.80 5.60
C THR A 57 -5.90 7.38 6.99
N SER A 58 -5.04 7.52 8.00
CA SER A 58 -5.43 7.24 9.39
C SER A 58 -6.39 8.29 9.96
N MET A 59 -6.58 9.43 9.27
CA MET A 59 -7.64 10.41 9.57
C MET A 59 -9.02 9.95 9.12
N PHE A 60 -9.11 9.02 8.16
CA PHE A 60 -10.37 8.55 7.57
C PHE A 60 -10.51 7.03 7.79
N PRO A 61 -10.85 6.57 9.01
CA PRO A 61 -10.85 5.15 9.37
C PRO A 61 -11.84 4.30 8.54
N LYS A 62 -12.91 4.91 8.02
CA LYS A 62 -13.95 4.25 7.19
C LYS A 62 -13.47 3.88 5.79
N TYR A 63 -12.63 4.71 5.18
CA TYR A 63 -12.14 4.56 3.79
C TYR A 63 -10.61 4.42 3.74
N ARG A 64 -10.07 3.77 4.76
CA ARG A 64 -8.62 3.76 5.01
C ARG A 64 -7.90 2.97 3.92
N GLY A 65 -8.37 1.78 3.57
CA GLY A 65 -7.81 0.95 2.51
C GLY A 65 -7.90 1.62 1.15
N PHE A 66 -9.04 2.26 0.85
CA PHE A 66 -9.22 3.08 -0.34
C PHE A 66 -8.20 4.22 -0.41
N GLY A 67 -8.05 4.99 0.66
CA GLY A 67 -7.07 6.09 0.71
C GLY A 67 -5.62 5.60 0.56
N ILE A 68 -5.26 4.48 1.18
CA ILE A 68 -3.91 3.90 1.07
C ILE A 68 -3.67 3.47 -0.37
N SER A 69 -4.63 2.79 -0.99
CA SER A 69 -4.51 2.33 -2.36
C SER A 69 -4.42 3.49 -3.34
N LEU A 70 -5.22 4.55 -3.15
CA LEU A 70 -5.19 5.74 -4.01
C LEU A 70 -3.83 6.43 -3.97
N LEU A 71 -3.24 6.59 -2.78
CA LEU A 71 -1.90 7.18 -2.63
C LEU A 71 -0.82 6.30 -3.25
N SER A 72 -0.88 4.98 -3.07
CA SER A 72 0.06 4.05 -3.72
C SER A 72 -0.11 4.03 -5.24
N GLY A 73 -1.35 4.06 -5.74
CA GLY A 73 -1.64 4.11 -7.17
C GLY A 73 -1.17 5.41 -7.82
N ALA A 74 -1.36 6.55 -7.16
CA ALA A 74 -0.83 7.84 -7.61
C ALA A 74 0.71 7.84 -7.66
N PHE A 75 1.35 7.22 -6.67
CA PHE A 75 2.81 7.02 -6.69
C PHE A 75 3.25 6.13 -7.84
N ASP A 76 2.53 5.05 -8.11
CA ASP A 76 2.86 4.15 -9.23
C ASP A 76 2.67 4.82 -10.60
N SER A 77 1.62 5.62 -10.75
CA SER A 77 1.33 6.41 -11.94
C SER A 77 2.27 7.59 -12.15
N SER A 78 3.13 7.95 -11.19
CA SER A 78 4.12 9.02 -11.38
C SER A 78 5.15 8.69 -12.47
N THR A 79 5.24 7.42 -12.88
CA THR A 79 6.01 6.97 -14.05
C THR A 79 5.56 7.64 -15.35
N LEU A 80 4.32 8.13 -15.43
CA LEU A 80 3.84 8.97 -16.54
C LEU A 80 4.69 10.23 -16.74
N ILE A 81 5.19 10.84 -15.65
CA ILE A 81 6.06 12.01 -15.74
C ILE A 81 7.37 11.62 -16.41
N ALA A 82 7.95 10.48 -16.04
CA ALA A 82 9.18 9.98 -16.67
C ALA A 82 8.98 9.69 -18.17
N PHE A 83 7.81 9.19 -18.55
CA PHE A 83 7.45 8.97 -19.96
C PHE A 83 7.28 10.28 -20.74
N ILE A 84 6.60 11.28 -20.18
CA ILE A 84 6.51 12.60 -20.81
C ILE A 84 7.90 13.20 -21.01
N LEU A 85 8.81 13.02 -20.03
CA LEU A 85 10.20 13.45 -20.16
C LEU A 85 10.94 12.71 -21.29
N SER A 86 10.72 11.40 -21.44
CA SER A 86 11.34 10.59 -22.50
C SER A 86 10.79 10.87 -23.90
N GLU A 87 9.62 11.49 -24.04
CA GLU A 87 9.11 11.97 -25.34
C GLU A 87 9.57 13.41 -25.62
N THR A 88 9.63 14.24 -24.58
CA THR A 88 9.88 15.68 -24.70
C THR A 88 11.38 16.02 -24.83
N TYR A 89 12.29 15.07 -24.58
CA TYR A 89 13.75 15.30 -24.61
C TYR A 89 14.28 15.83 -25.94
N ALA A 90 13.61 15.52 -27.06
CA ALA A 90 14.00 16.00 -28.39
C ALA A 90 13.75 17.51 -28.57
N GLN A 91 12.79 18.08 -27.83
CA GLN A 91 12.39 19.48 -27.92
C GLN A 91 12.93 20.33 -26.75
N PHE A 92 13.06 19.73 -25.57
CA PHE A 92 13.55 20.40 -24.36
C PHE A 92 14.73 19.66 -23.75
N SER A 93 15.75 20.41 -23.34
CA SER A 93 16.90 19.85 -22.62
C SER A 93 16.47 19.14 -21.34
N LEU A 94 16.88 17.87 -21.18
CA LEU A 94 16.62 17.05 -19.99
C LEU A 94 17.00 17.76 -18.68
N GLN A 95 18.09 18.53 -18.70
CA GLN A 95 18.54 19.30 -17.54
C GLN A 95 17.46 20.28 -17.04
N LYS A 96 16.82 21.03 -17.95
CA LYS A 96 15.77 21.99 -17.58
C LYS A 96 14.55 21.28 -17.00
N SER A 97 14.17 20.14 -17.57
CA SER A 97 13.02 19.38 -17.11
C SER A 97 13.22 18.78 -15.71
N PHE A 98 14.41 18.25 -15.41
CA PHE A 98 14.75 17.78 -14.06
C PHE A 98 14.82 18.92 -13.03
N ILE A 99 15.32 20.10 -13.41
CA ILE A 99 15.29 21.29 -12.54
C ILE A 99 13.85 21.68 -12.20
N ILE A 100 12.97 21.77 -13.21
CA ILE A 100 11.55 22.09 -13.00
C ILE A 100 10.91 21.04 -12.07
N LEU A 101 11.16 19.75 -12.33
CA LEU A 101 10.64 18.66 -11.50
C LEU A 101 11.10 18.78 -10.04
N ALA A 102 12.38 19.09 -9.81
CA ALA A 102 12.93 19.28 -8.47
C ALA A 102 12.20 20.42 -7.74
N PHE A 103 12.08 21.60 -8.35
CA PHE A 103 11.41 22.75 -7.73
C PHE A 103 9.91 22.52 -7.50
N VAL A 104 9.21 21.90 -8.44
CA VAL A 104 7.78 21.58 -8.25
C VAL A 104 7.61 20.58 -7.09
N SER A 105 8.46 19.57 -7.02
CA SER A 105 8.38 18.54 -5.97
C SER A 105 8.62 19.09 -4.56
N ILE A 106 9.58 20.02 -4.40
CA ILE A 106 9.85 20.64 -3.09
C ILE A 106 8.72 21.59 -2.69
N CYS A 107 8.16 22.37 -3.62
CA CYS A 107 7.03 23.26 -3.34
C CYS A 107 5.78 22.48 -2.89
N VAL A 108 5.37 21.46 -3.65
CA VAL A 108 4.24 20.60 -3.30
C VAL A 108 4.52 19.82 -2.02
N GLY A 109 5.73 19.30 -1.86
CA GLY A 109 6.16 18.58 -0.67
C GLY A 109 6.09 19.45 0.59
N LEU A 110 6.62 20.67 0.54
CA LEU A 110 6.59 21.63 1.66
C LEU A 110 5.15 22.00 2.03
N PHE A 111 4.30 22.25 1.03
CA PHE A 111 2.88 22.50 1.26
C PHE A 111 2.22 21.35 2.02
N MET A 112 2.43 20.10 1.56
CA MET A 112 1.92 18.91 2.27
C MET A 112 2.49 18.75 3.68
N ALA A 113 3.78 19.04 3.88
CA ALA A 113 4.46 18.90 5.17
C ALA A 113 3.96 19.91 6.22
N ILE A 114 3.69 21.15 5.80
CA ILE A 114 3.31 22.25 6.68
C ILE A 114 1.80 22.26 6.96
N PHE A 115 0.97 22.14 5.90
CA PHE A 115 -0.47 22.34 6.02
C PHE A 115 -1.27 21.07 6.31
N ILE A 116 -0.85 19.91 5.82
CA ILE A 116 -1.67 18.69 5.86
C ILE A 116 -1.20 17.70 6.93
N LEU A 117 0.11 17.49 7.07
CA LEU A 117 0.64 16.57 8.09
C LEU A 117 0.64 17.24 9.48
N THR A 118 0.25 16.49 10.52
CA THR A 118 0.42 16.89 11.93
C THR A 118 1.81 16.50 12.44
N THR A 119 2.31 17.18 13.49
CA THR A 119 3.65 16.97 14.04
C THR A 119 3.92 15.51 14.42
N ARG A 120 2.93 14.81 15.00
CA ARG A 120 3.03 13.39 15.37
C ARG A 120 1.95 12.55 14.68
N SER A 121 2.27 11.29 14.37
CA SER A 121 1.34 10.31 13.79
C SER A 121 0.15 10.00 14.71
N ASP A 122 0.36 10.03 16.03
CA ASP A 122 -0.69 9.84 17.03
C ASP A 122 -1.73 10.98 17.02
N ASP A 123 -1.31 12.21 16.71
CA ASP A 123 -2.18 13.38 16.69
C ASP A 123 -3.12 13.37 15.50
N MET A 124 -2.68 12.87 14.34
CA MET A 124 -3.55 12.69 13.17
C MET A 124 -4.72 11.75 13.47
N ARG A 125 -4.48 10.75 14.33
CA ARG A 125 -5.52 9.82 14.77
C ARG A 125 -6.40 10.42 15.86
N ARG A 126 -5.84 11.17 16.81
CA ARG A 126 -6.63 11.91 17.82
C ARG A 126 -7.53 12.96 17.18
N PHE A 127 -7.07 13.60 16.12
CA PHE A 127 -7.87 14.53 15.33
C PHE A 127 -9.10 13.82 14.72
N ALA A 128 -8.92 12.59 14.19
CA ALA A 128 -10.05 11.81 13.67
C ALA A 128 -11.06 11.42 14.76
N SER A 129 -10.60 11.01 15.95
CA SER A 129 -11.51 10.71 17.06
C SER A 129 -12.24 11.96 17.54
N ASN A 130 -11.52 13.07 17.73
CA ASN A 130 -12.11 14.31 18.22
C ASN A 130 -13.07 14.95 17.21
N PHE A 131 -12.78 14.83 15.91
CA PHE A 131 -13.70 15.29 14.86
C PHE A 131 -14.96 14.41 14.83
N SER A 132 -14.82 13.08 14.96
CA SER A 132 -15.96 12.16 15.05
C SER A 132 -16.79 12.40 16.31
N ASP A 133 -16.14 12.64 17.45
CA ASP A 133 -16.80 12.96 18.72
C ASP A 133 -17.49 14.33 18.63
N ALA A 134 -16.86 15.35 18.04
CA ALA A 134 -17.47 16.68 17.84
C ALA A 134 -18.65 16.66 16.85
N VAL A 135 -18.62 15.81 15.81
CA VAL A 135 -19.76 15.61 14.91
C VAL A 135 -20.90 14.86 15.60
N THR A 136 -20.60 14.03 16.61
CA THR A 136 -21.59 13.30 17.41
C THR A 136 -22.13 14.15 18.57
N SER A 137 -21.33 15.08 19.09
CA SER A 137 -21.68 16.01 20.18
C SER A 137 -22.21 17.37 19.68
N GLY A 138 -22.23 17.59 18.36
CA GLY A 138 -22.66 18.84 17.73
C GLY A 138 -24.16 18.96 17.45
N GLU A 139 -24.96 17.96 17.80
CA GLU A 139 -26.41 18.11 17.91
C GLU A 139 -26.70 18.59 19.35
N ASN A 140 -26.87 19.90 19.51
CA ASN A 140 -27.11 20.57 20.78
C ASN A 140 -28.17 19.83 21.63
N GLU A 141 -27.79 19.42 22.84
CA GLU A 141 -28.64 18.75 23.83
C GLU A 141 -29.85 19.60 24.30
N ASP A 142 -29.95 20.87 23.89
CA ASP A 142 -31.02 21.78 24.30
C ASP A 142 -32.18 21.94 23.28
N GLU A 143 -32.08 21.38 22.07
CA GLU A 143 -33.14 21.49 21.04
C GLU A 143 -34.00 20.22 20.86
N GLN A 144 -33.68 19.12 21.56
CA GLN A 144 -34.50 17.90 21.55
C GLN A 144 -35.73 17.94 22.47
N ALA A 145 -35.80 18.90 23.40
CA ALA A 145 -36.92 19.00 24.36
C ALA A 145 -38.15 19.76 23.86
N LYS A 146 -38.10 20.39 22.67
CA LYS A 146 -39.22 21.21 22.13
C LYS A 146 -39.87 20.68 20.85
N LEU A 147 -39.33 19.63 20.22
CA LEU A 147 -39.89 19.02 19.02
C LEU A 147 -40.58 17.68 19.27
N SER A 148 -40.73 17.29 20.54
CA SER A 148 -41.21 15.97 20.97
C SER A 148 -42.71 15.71 20.79
N GLN A 149 -43.46 16.55 20.07
CA GLN A 149 -44.92 16.39 20.02
C GLN A 149 -45.60 16.36 18.63
N ASP A 150 -44.90 16.53 17.50
CA ASP A 150 -45.60 16.57 16.19
C ASP A 150 -45.05 15.73 15.02
N CYS A 151 -44.00 14.92 15.21
CA CYS A 151 -43.44 14.11 14.10
C CYS A 151 -43.32 12.61 14.41
N VAL A 152 -44.42 11.98 14.86
CA VAL A 152 -44.57 10.52 14.82
C VAL A 152 -44.99 10.10 13.41
N ARG A 153 -44.08 10.15 12.41
CA ARG A 153 -44.20 9.20 11.28
C ARG A 153 -43.04 8.99 10.29
N ASP A 154 -41.83 9.55 10.39
CA ASP A 154 -40.86 9.26 9.30
C ASP A 154 -39.35 9.43 9.61
N ASN A 155 -38.83 8.91 10.72
CA ASN A 155 -37.39 9.03 11.06
C ASN A 155 -36.71 7.76 11.61
N ASN A 156 -37.14 6.57 11.16
CA ASN A 156 -36.50 5.32 11.60
C ASN A 156 -35.15 5.02 10.93
N GLU A 157 -34.82 5.62 9.77
CA GLU A 157 -33.55 5.35 9.07
C GLU A 157 -32.37 6.19 9.57
N ASN A 158 -32.59 7.47 9.85
CA ASN A 158 -31.55 8.37 10.35
C ASN A 158 -31.13 8.03 11.80
N THR A 159 -32.08 7.65 12.65
CA THR A 159 -31.77 7.19 14.02
C THR A 159 -30.97 5.88 14.01
N ARG A 160 -31.29 4.95 13.10
CA ARG A 160 -30.56 3.67 12.95
C ARG A 160 -29.17 3.84 12.32
N SER A 161 -28.95 4.85 11.49
CA SER A 161 -27.64 5.11 10.88
C SER A 161 -26.69 5.75 11.89
N LEU A 162 -27.18 6.66 12.74
CA LEU A 162 -26.44 7.26 13.85
C LEU A 162 -26.05 6.22 14.91
N ASP A 163 -26.99 5.37 15.35
CA ASP A 163 -26.71 4.29 16.31
C ASP A 163 -25.67 3.28 15.80
N LYS A 164 -25.72 2.96 14.50
CA LYS A 164 -24.73 2.08 13.87
C LYS A 164 -23.34 2.72 13.84
N GLU A 165 -23.26 4.02 13.58
CA GLU A 165 -21.98 4.73 13.54
C GLU A 165 -21.36 4.87 14.93
N ALA A 166 -22.17 5.17 15.96
CA ALA A 166 -21.71 5.18 17.35
C ALA A 166 -21.15 3.81 17.78
N LYS A 167 -21.84 2.71 17.44
CA LYS A 167 -21.34 1.34 17.67
C LYS A 167 -20.06 1.05 16.87
N ASN A 168 -19.94 1.55 15.64
CA ASN A 168 -18.72 1.40 14.83
C ASN A 168 -17.50 2.04 15.49
N ILE A 169 -17.68 3.23 16.07
CA ILE A 169 -16.63 3.99 16.75
C ILE A 169 -16.18 3.25 18.01
N GLU A 170 -17.13 2.77 18.83
CA GLU A 170 -16.83 2.03 20.07
C GLU A 170 -16.06 0.74 19.78
N VAL A 171 -16.51 -0.07 18.81
CA VAL A 171 -15.80 -1.29 18.42
C VAL A 171 -14.39 -0.98 17.90
N SER A 172 -14.23 0.11 17.13
CA SER A 172 -12.92 0.54 16.64
C SER A 172 -11.98 0.97 17.78
N ARG A 173 -12.52 1.61 18.83
CA ARG A 173 -11.80 1.98 20.05
C ARG A 173 -11.35 0.73 20.83
N ARG A 174 -12.23 -0.25 21.01
CA ARG A 174 -11.93 -1.53 21.66
C ARG A 174 -10.85 -2.32 20.93
N ILE A 175 -10.98 -2.47 19.60
CA ILE A 175 -9.97 -3.15 18.77
C ILE A 175 -8.60 -2.49 18.95
N LYS A 176 -8.54 -1.16 18.97
CA LYS A 176 -7.29 -0.44 19.17
C LYS A 176 -6.70 -0.71 20.56
N MET A 177 -7.52 -0.69 21.61
CA MET A 177 -7.08 -1.02 22.97
C MET A 177 -6.50 -2.44 23.04
N ILE A 178 -7.13 -3.41 22.38
CA ILE A 178 -6.63 -4.80 22.31
C ILE A 178 -5.27 -4.86 21.60
N ILE A 179 -5.08 -4.11 20.52
CA ILE A 179 -3.81 -4.05 19.78
C ILE A 179 -2.71 -3.42 20.63
N ASP A 180 -2.99 -2.29 21.28
CA ASP A 180 -2.03 -1.57 22.13
C ASP A 180 -1.64 -2.41 23.38
N LEU A 181 -2.58 -3.17 23.95
CA LEU A 181 -2.31 -4.11 25.05
C LEU A 181 -1.46 -5.31 24.62
N ARG A 182 -1.67 -5.81 23.39
CA ARG A 182 -0.92 -6.95 22.85
C ARG A 182 0.53 -6.60 22.55
N TYR A 183 0.78 -5.38 22.08
CA TYR A 183 2.07 -4.95 21.56
C TYR A 183 2.61 -3.76 22.36
N GLN A 184 3.22 -4.06 23.51
CA GLN A 184 3.83 -3.05 24.37
C GLN A 184 5.22 -2.64 23.90
N SER A 185 5.89 -3.49 23.12
CA SER A 185 7.23 -3.26 22.58
C SER A 185 7.31 -3.55 21.08
N ILE A 186 8.22 -2.85 20.41
CA ILE A 186 8.58 -3.10 18.99
C ILE A 186 9.04 -4.54 18.80
N LYS A 187 9.74 -5.12 19.79
CA LYS A 187 10.22 -6.51 19.73
C LYS A 187 9.05 -7.49 19.62
N ASP A 188 7.98 -7.24 20.37
CA ASP A 188 6.77 -8.06 20.35
C ASP A 188 6.08 -7.97 18.99
N CYS A 189 6.08 -6.79 18.35
CA CYS A 189 5.58 -6.65 16.98
C CYS A 189 6.36 -7.53 16.01
N ILE A 190 7.69 -7.46 16.02
CA ILE A 190 8.57 -8.15 15.05
C ILE A 190 8.57 -9.67 15.25
N ILE A 191 8.53 -10.14 16.50
CA ILE A 191 8.55 -11.58 16.81
C ILE A 191 7.17 -12.22 16.59
N SER A 192 6.13 -11.42 16.38
CA SER A 192 4.76 -11.94 16.25
C SER A 192 4.51 -12.71 14.95
N LEU A 193 3.67 -13.74 15.04
CA LEU A 193 3.25 -14.53 13.88
C LEU A 193 2.60 -13.68 12.77
N PRO A 194 1.71 -12.71 13.05
CA PRO A 194 1.17 -11.83 12.00
C PRO A 194 2.26 -11.06 11.24
N PHE A 195 3.33 -10.63 11.92
CA PHE A 195 4.46 -9.96 11.27
C PHE A 195 5.23 -10.92 10.37
N LEU A 196 5.52 -12.13 10.83
CA LEU A 196 6.17 -13.15 10.02
C LEU A 196 5.35 -13.48 8.75
N LEU A 197 4.03 -13.65 8.89
CA LEU A 197 3.14 -13.97 7.77
C LEU A 197 3.11 -12.87 6.72
N ILE A 198 2.93 -11.60 7.12
CA ILE A 198 2.93 -10.48 6.16
C ILE A 198 4.32 -10.28 5.55
N THR A 199 5.38 -10.54 6.30
CA THR A 199 6.75 -10.41 5.77
C THR A 199 7.04 -11.48 4.73
N ILE A 200 6.68 -12.74 4.95
CA ILE A 200 6.83 -13.80 3.93
C ILE A 200 5.99 -13.47 2.69
N TRP A 201 4.74 -13.05 2.89
CA TRP A 201 3.86 -12.66 1.78
C TRP A 201 4.46 -11.51 0.96
N PHE A 202 4.94 -10.46 1.63
CA PHE A 202 5.52 -9.28 0.99
C PHE A 202 6.85 -9.59 0.33
N MET A 203 7.73 -10.39 0.96
CA MET A 203 9.00 -10.85 0.37
C MET A 203 8.77 -11.58 -0.95
N LEU A 204 7.90 -12.58 -0.96
CA LEU A 204 7.59 -13.36 -2.17
C LEU A 204 6.88 -12.50 -3.23
N GLY A 205 5.98 -11.62 -2.82
CA GLY A 205 5.23 -10.74 -3.72
C GLY A 205 6.13 -9.70 -4.37
N LEU A 206 7.02 -9.07 -3.59
CA LEU A 206 8.00 -8.11 -4.08
C LEU A 206 9.03 -8.77 -4.98
N PHE A 207 9.51 -9.97 -4.63
CA PHE A 207 10.39 -10.75 -5.50
C PHE A 207 9.73 -11.07 -6.85
N ARG A 208 8.45 -11.48 -6.85
CA ARG A 208 7.68 -11.73 -8.06
C ARG A 208 7.49 -10.48 -8.92
N PHE A 209 7.15 -9.37 -8.27
CA PHE A 209 6.97 -8.06 -8.89
C PHE A 209 8.26 -7.58 -9.56
N SER A 210 9.36 -7.55 -8.80
CA SER A 210 10.62 -7.00 -9.28
C SER A 210 11.24 -7.88 -10.38
N THR A 211 11.12 -9.21 -10.26
CA THR A 211 11.64 -10.11 -11.31
C THR A 211 10.84 -10.01 -12.61
N PHE A 212 9.52 -9.77 -12.54
CA PHE A 212 8.72 -9.50 -13.74
C PHE A 212 9.23 -8.29 -14.49
N LEU A 213 9.39 -7.15 -13.81
CA LEU A 213 9.86 -5.91 -14.43
C LEU A 213 11.27 -6.07 -15.01
N GLY A 214 12.16 -6.69 -14.24
CA GLY A 214 13.55 -6.83 -14.66
C GLY A 214 13.78 -7.85 -15.78
N GLN A 215 12.92 -8.85 -15.93
CA GLN A 215 13.05 -9.87 -16.98
C GLN A 215 12.14 -9.66 -18.18
N LEU A 216 11.17 -8.74 -18.12
CA LEU A 216 10.13 -8.60 -19.14
C LEU A 216 10.70 -8.48 -20.57
N GLN A 217 11.68 -7.59 -20.76
CA GLN A 217 12.31 -7.41 -22.06
C GLN A 217 12.99 -8.68 -22.57
N ARG A 218 13.70 -9.39 -21.69
CA ARG A 218 14.37 -10.63 -22.03
C ARG A 218 13.36 -11.73 -22.40
N ILE A 219 12.28 -11.87 -21.62
CA ILE A 219 11.21 -12.84 -21.86
C ILE A 219 10.56 -12.59 -23.23
N ILE A 220 10.18 -11.35 -23.52
CA ILE A 220 9.54 -10.99 -24.80
C ILE A 220 10.48 -11.28 -25.97
N ASN A 221 11.77 -10.94 -25.84
CA ASN A 221 12.78 -11.21 -26.87
C ASN A 221 12.99 -12.71 -27.14
N GLU A 222 13.05 -13.54 -26.08
CA GLU A 222 13.22 -14.99 -26.23
C GLU A 222 11.97 -15.65 -26.83
N LEU A 223 10.78 -15.10 -26.58
CA LEU A 223 9.51 -15.68 -27.03
C LEU A 223 9.11 -15.25 -28.45
N PHE A 224 9.56 -14.07 -28.91
CA PHE A 224 9.31 -13.53 -30.25
C PHE A 224 10.62 -13.16 -30.99
N PRO A 225 11.55 -14.12 -31.23
CA PRO A 225 12.91 -13.82 -31.67
C PRO A 225 13.03 -13.09 -33.03
N ASN A 226 11.99 -13.16 -33.88
CA ASN A 226 12.02 -12.62 -35.24
C ASN A 226 11.01 -11.47 -35.47
N ASP A 227 10.26 -11.02 -34.46
CA ASP A 227 9.18 -10.04 -34.63
C ASP A 227 9.43 -8.78 -33.78
N ILE A 228 10.37 -7.95 -34.25
CA ILE A 228 10.83 -6.71 -33.58
C ILE A 228 9.66 -5.73 -33.37
N ILE A 229 8.73 -5.66 -34.33
CA ILE A 229 7.55 -4.79 -34.25
C ILE A 229 6.66 -5.20 -33.08
N THR A 230 6.44 -6.50 -32.90
CA THR A 230 5.66 -7.02 -31.76
C THR A 230 6.37 -6.84 -30.43
N ILE A 231 7.69 -7.03 -30.39
CA ILE A 231 8.50 -6.80 -29.19
C ILE A 231 8.34 -5.35 -28.71
N ASP A 232 8.58 -4.39 -29.60
CA ASP A 232 8.50 -2.96 -29.28
C ASP A 232 7.08 -2.57 -28.87
N HIS A 233 6.07 -3.05 -29.60
CA HIS A 233 4.67 -2.84 -29.27
C HIS A 233 4.30 -3.38 -27.88
N LEU A 234 4.74 -4.59 -27.51
CA LEU A 234 4.47 -5.17 -26.19
C LEU A 234 5.18 -4.41 -25.06
N LEU A 235 6.39 -3.90 -25.30
CA LEU A 235 7.14 -3.10 -24.32
C LEU A 235 6.51 -1.72 -24.10
N GLN A 236 6.06 -1.07 -25.18
CA GLN A 236 5.32 0.19 -25.11
C GLN A 236 3.99 0.00 -24.36
N ILE A 237 3.24 -1.07 -24.66
CA ILE A 237 2.01 -1.40 -23.94
C ILE A 237 2.29 -1.68 -22.47
N SER A 238 3.33 -2.45 -22.14
CA SER A 238 3.71 -2.70 -20.76
C SER A 238 3.97 -1.40 -19.98
N SER A 239 4.65 -0.45 -20.63
CA SER A 239 4.91 0.87 -20.06
C SER A 239 3.60 1.63 -19.83
N ALA A 240 2.69 1.62 -20.80
CA ALA A 240 1.36 2.24 -20.68
C ALA A 240 0.53 1.64 -19.53
N PHE A 241 0.49 0.31 -19.41
CA PHE A 241 -0.18 -0.37 -18.28
C PHE A 241 0.45 0.03 -16.93
N SER A 242 1.77 0.17 -16.86
CA SER A 242 2.47 0.59 -15.66
C SER A 242 2.10 2.01 -15.20
N MET A 243 1.69 2.89 -16.12
CA MET A 243 1.17 4.23 -15.82
C MET A 243 -0.28 4.20 -15.30
N CYS A 244 -1.03 3.14 -15.58
CA CYS A 244 -2.44 2.99 -15.19
C CYS A 244 -2.64 2.50 -13.73
N GLY A 245 -1.61 2.53 -12.89
CA GLY A 245 -1.70 2.13 -11.47
C GLY A 245 -2.80 2.85 -10.69
N PHE A 246 -3.03 4.13 -10.98
CA PHE A 246 -4.12 4.93 -10.40
C PHE A 246 -5.52 4.39 -10.74
N LEU A 247 -5.72 3.74 -11.89
CA LEU A 247 -7.02 3.15 -12.26
C LEU A 247 -7.29 1.84 -11.52
N ALA A 248 -6.25 1.08 -11.20
CA ALA A 248 -6.36 -0.14 -10.41
C ALA A 248 -6.58 0.14 -8.92
N ALA A 249 -6.05 1.27 -8.42
CA ALA A 249 -6.10 1.62 -7.01
C ALA A 249 -7.51 1.66 -6.38
N PRO A 250 -8.54 2.26 -7.00
CA PRO A 250 -9.91 2.21 -6.47
C PRO A 250 -10.42 0.79 -6.27
N ILE A 251 -10.19 -0.10 -7.24
CA ILE A 251 -10.69 -1.48 -7.21
C ILE A 251 -10.03 -2.23 -6.06
N THR A 252 -8.70 -2.16 -5.96
CA THR A 252 -7.92 -2.83 -4.92
C THR A 252 -8.21 -2.25 -3.53
N GLY A 253 -8.40 -0.94 -3.43
CA GLY A 253 -8.76 -0.25 -2.19
C GLY A 253 -10.16 -0.61 -1.68
N LEU A 254 -11.15 -0.68 -2.57
CA LEU A 254 -12.50 -1.12 -2.25
C LEU A 254 -12.53 -2.58 -1.78
N ILE A 255 -11.74 -3.47 -2.40
CA ILE A 255 -11.62 -4.86 -1.95
C ILE A 255 -11.18 -4.91 -0.48
N LEU A 256 -10.14 -4.15 -0.11
CA LEU A 256 -9.62 -4.09 1.26
C LEU A 256 -10.63 -3.49 2.24
N ASP A 257 -11.32 -2.41 1.86
CA ASP A 257 -12.30 -1.75 2.73
C ASP A 257 -13.57 -2.59 2.91
N ILE A 258 -14.10 -3.21 1.86
CA ILE A 258 -15.28 -4.09 1.93
C ILE A 258 -14.99 -5.29 2.81
N SER A 259 -13.84 -5.95 2.64
CA SER A 259 -13.48 -7.12 3.44
C SER A 259 -13.25 -6.76 4.91
N GLN A 260 -12.67 -5.59 5.20
CA GLN A 260 -12.48 -5.11 6.55
C GLN A 260 -13.79 -4.64 7.20
N ALA A 261 -14.68 -3.99 6.44
CA ALA A 261 -16.02 -3.60 6.90
C ALA A 261 -16.90 -4.81 7.21
N TYR A 262 -16.83 -5.85 6.38
CA TYR A 262 -17.51 -7.12 6.63
C TYR A 262 -17.06 -7.74 7.96
N CYS A 263 -15.75 -7.77 8.23
CA CYS A 263 -15.22 -8.33 9.48
C CYS A 263 -15.61 -7.49 10.69
N ARG A 264 -15.61 -6.16 10.58
CA ARG A 264 -16.09 -5.26 11.63
C ARG A 264 -17.57 -5.49 11.96
N ARG A 265 -18.43 -5.62 10.95
CA ARG A 265 -19.86 -5.94 11.15
C ARG A 265 -20.05 -7.28 11.85
N LYS A 266 -19.23 -8.28 11.51
CA LYS A 266 -19.28 -9.59 12.17
C LYS A 266 -18.87 -9.52 13.64
N ILE A 267 -17.90 -8.67 14.00
CA ILE A 267 -17.53 -8.42 15.39
C ILE A 267 -18.69 -7.77 16.15
N MET A 268 -19.35 -6.75 15.56
CA MET A 268 -20.49 -6.07 16.17
C MET A 268 -21.70 -6.97 16.43
N GLN A 269 -21.93 -7.97 15.58
CA GLN A 269 -23.05 -8.91 15.73
C GLN A 269 -22.80 -9.97 16.80
N ASN A 270 -21.53 -10.25 17.12
CA ASN A 270 -21.12 -11.28 18.07
C ASN A 270 -20.79 -10.72 19.47
N ASP A 271 -21.01 -9.40 19.70
CA ASP A 271 -20.60 -8.66 20.90
C ASP A 271 -21.49 -8.92 22.15
N ASP A 272 -22.43 -9.88 22.06
CA ASP A 272 -23.45 -10.18 23.09
C ASP A 272 -23.13 -11.39 24.00
N TYR A 273 -21.94 -12.01 23.91
CA TYR A 273 -21.63 -13.22 24.68
C TYR A 273 -20.42 -13.08 25.63
N SER A 274 -20.70 -13.17 26.93
CA SER A 274 -19.76 -13.26 28.04
C SER A 274 -19.05 -14.63 28.07
N ILE A 275 -17.92 -14.76 27.37
CA ILE A 275 -16.97 -15.88 27.51
C ILE A 275 -15.58 -15.29 27.77
N ASP A 276 -14.80 -15.97 28.62
CA ASP A 276 -13.40 -15.71 29.02
C ASP A 276 -12.69 -14.53 28.32
N GLU A 277 -12.39 -13.48 29.09
CA GLU A 277 -12.03 -12.15 28.60
C GLU A 277 -10.79 -12.18 27.67
N GLN A 278 -9.85 -13.09 27.92
CA GLN A 278 -8.62 -13.22 27.13
C GLN A 278 -8.84 -13.95 25.79
N HIS A 279 -9.64 -15.02 25.79
CA HIS A 279 -9.97 -15.76 24.57
C HIS A 279 -10.77 -14.88 23.60
N HIS A 280 -11.72 -14.11 24.14
CA HIS A 280 -12.53 -13.16 23.38
C HIS A 280 -11.66 -12.05 22.73
N LYS A 281 -10.71 -11.47 23.47
CA LYS A 281 -9.76 -10.47 22.94
C LYS A 281 -8.89 -11.02 21.79
N ASN A 282 -8.44 -12.27 21.89
CA ASN A 282 -7.70 -12.94 20.82
C ASN A 282 -8.58 -13.14 19.57
N GLN A 283 -9.81 -13.60 19.75
CA GLN A 283 -10.75 -13.85 18.65
C GLN A 283 -11.11 -12.57 17.88
N ILE A 284 -11.36 -11.46 18.59
CA ILE A 284 -11.61 -10.14 17.97
C ILE A 284 -10.41 -9.70 17.14
N TYR A 285 -9.20 -9.80 17.70
CA TYR A 285 -7.97 -9.40 17.02
C TYR A 285 -7.74 -10.16 15.71
N TYR A 286 -7.81 -11.51 15.73
CA TYR A 286 -7.61 -12.32 14.54
C TYR A 286 -8.75 -12.16 13.52
N THR A 287 -9.99 -11.96 13.98
CA THR A 287 -11.12 -11.66 13.08
C THR A 287 -10.93 -10.31 12.38
N TYR A 288 -10.35 -9.33 13.05
CA TYR A 288 -10.07 -8.03 12.46
C TYR A 288 -8.94 -8.08 11.42
N ILE A 289 -7.81 -8.75 11.73
CA ILE A 289 -6.71 -8.96 10.78
C ILE A 289 -7.16 -9.81 9.58
N PHE A 290 -8.03 -10.79 9.82
CA PHE A 290 -8.64 -11.60 8.77
C PHE A 290 -9.35 -10.76 7.71
N GLY A 291 -9.83 -9.56 8.07
CA GLY A 291 -10.40 -8.60 7.11
C GLY A 291 -9.49 -8.27 5.93
N LEU A 292 -8.18 -8.52 6.01
CA LEU A 292 -7.24 -8.28 4.91
C LEU A 292 -6.83 -9.56 4.15
N ALA A 293 -7.16 -10.74 4.65
CA ALA A 293 -6.87 -12.03 4.02
C ALA A 293 -7.43 -12.16 2.59
N PRO A 294 -8.65 -11.68 2.27
CA PRO A 294 -9.16 -11.72 0.90
C PRO A 294 -8.30 -10.91 -0.09
N GLY A 295 -7.79 -9.73 0.32
CA GLY A 295 -6.89 -8.93 -0.52
C GLY A 295 -5.55 -9.61 -0.77
N LEU A 296 -4.98 -10.23 0.28
CA LEU A 296 -3.74 -11.02 0.20
C LEU A 296 -3.88 -12.22 -0.77
N LEU A 297 -5.05 -12.87 -0.72
CA LEU A 297 -5.39 -14.03 -1.55
C LEU A 297 -5.68 -13.63 -3.01
N PHE A 298 -6.37 -12.51 -3.23
CA PHE A 298 -6.61 -11.97 -4.57
C PHE A 298 -5.30 -11.59 -5.26
N MET A 299 -4.35 -11.00 -4.52
CA MET A 299 -3.00 -10.74 -5.02
C MET A 299 -2.28 -12.03 -5.41
N ALA A 300 -2.35 -13.08 -4.57
CA ALA A 300 -1.74 -14.38 -4.86
C ALA A 300 -2.30 -15.00 -6.15
N PHE A 301 -3.61 -14.88 -6.40
CA PHE A 301 -4.19 -15.27 -7.68
C PHE A 301 -3.65 -14.45 -8.85
N CYS A 302 -3.59 -13.11 -8.73
CA CYS A 302 -3.00 -12.26 -9.77
C CYS A 302 -1.55 -12.71 -10.08
N ALA A 303 -0.74 -12.98 -9.05
CA ALA A 303 0.63 -13.45 -9.20
C ALA A 303 0.71 -14.77 -9.96
N MET A 304 -0.16 -15.73 -9.61
CA MET A 304 -0.24 -17.03 -10.27
C MET A 304 -0.68 -16.90 -11.73
N PHE A 305 -1.70 -16.08 -12.02
CA PHE A 305 -2.14 -15.83 -13.40
C PHE A 305 -1.02 -15.25 -14.26
N ILE A 306 -0.28 -14.26 -13.76
CA ILE A 306 0.86 -13.70 -14.51
C ILE A 306 1.90 -14.79 -14.76
N SER A 307 2.22 -15.62 -13.75
CA SER A 307 3.19 -16.71 -13.89
C SER A 307 2.78 -17.76 -14.93
N CYS A 308 1.49 -18.11 -15.00
CA CYS A 308 0.98 -19.03 -16.02
C CYS A 308 0.95 -18.40 -17.42
N LEU A 309 0.53 -17.14 -17.53
CA LEU A 309 0.36 -16.45 -18.82
C LEU A 309 1.69 -16.20 -19.55
N ILE A 310 2.79 -16.01 -18.80
CA ILE A 310 4.12 -15.76 -19.39
C ILE A 310 4.62 -16.92 -20.28
N PHE A 311 4.21 -18.15 -20.00
CA PHE A 311 4.62 -19.32 -20.79
C PHE A 311 3.90 -19.43 -22.14
N ILE A 312 2.84 -18.64 -22.36
CA ILE A 312 2.02 -18.72 -23.57
C ILE A 312 2.56 -17.70 -24.59
N PRO A 313 3.06 -18.12 -25.77
CA PRO A 313 3.55 -17.24 -26.83
C PRO A 313 2.39 -16.60 -27.59
N ASN A 314 1.59 -15.77 -26.91
CA ASN A 314 0.45 -15.07 -27.50
C ASN A 314 0.39 -13.62 -27.00
N ARG A 315 0.25 -12.67 -27.93
CA ARG A 315 0.12 -11.23 -27.63
C ARG A 315 -1.01 -10.93 -26.65
N VAL A 316 -2.15 -11.63 -26.80
CA VAL A 316 -3.33 -11.45 -25.93
C VAL A 316 -3.04 -11.91 -24.50
N ALA A 317 -2.27 -13.00 -24.33
CA ALA A 317 -1.89 -13.48 -23.00
C ALA A 317 -1.04 -12.45 -22.25
N TYR A 318 -0.16 -11.72 -22.95
CA TYR A 318 0.63 -10.64 -22.37
C TYR A 318 -0.21 -9.43 -21.97
N TYR A 319 -1.26 -9.08 -22.72
CA TYR A 319 -2.19 -8.01 -22.29
C TYR A 319 -2.89 -8.35 -20.98
N PHE A 320 -3.35 -9.60 -20.84
CA PHE A 320 -3.89 -10.06 -19.55
C PHE A 320 -2.82 -10.11 -18.46
N ALA A 321 -1.59 -10.54 -18.78
CA ALA A 321 -0.48 -10.53 -17.83
C ALA A 321 -0.17 -9.12 -17.32
N PHE A 322 -0.18 -8.11 -18.20
CA PHE A 322 0.00 -6.71 -17.81
C PHE A 322 -1.15 -6.19 -16.95
N LEU A 323 -2.39 -6.53 -17.29
CA LEU A 323 -3.56 -6.17 -16.47
C LEU A 323 -3.45 -6.75 -15.05
N PHE A 324 -3.15 -8.05 -14.91
CA PHE A 324 -2.97 -8.67 -13.61
C PHE A 324 -1.73 -8.14 -12.88
N PHE A 325 -0.68 -7.77 -13.60
CA PHE A 325 0.52 -7.18 -13.02
C PHE A 325 0.24 -5.82 -12.38
N VAL A 326 -0.58 -4.97 -13.01
CA VAL A 326 -1.00 -3.68 -12.42
C VAL A 326 -1.81 -3.91 -11.14
N MET A 327 -2.73 -4.88 -11.14
CA MET A 327 -3.49 -5.26 -9.95
C MET A 327 -2.59 -5.82 -8.84
N LEU A 328 -1.64 -6.69 -9.18
CA LEU A 328 -0.66 -7.24 -8.26
C LEU A 328 0.15 -6.13 -7.60
N ARG A 329 0.69 -5.20 -8.40
CA ARG A 329 1.48 -4.06 -7.93
C ARG A 329 0.69 -3.23 -6.91
N SER A 330 -0.53 -2.85 -7.28
CA SER A 330 -1.40 -2.03 -6.43
C SER A 330 -1.74 -2.74 -5.10
N LEU A 331 -2.08 -4.03 -5.13
CA LEU A 331 -2.38 -4.82 -3.92
C LEU A 331 -1.14 -5.05 -3.06
N LEU A 332 0.02 -5.30 -3.66
CA LEU A 332 1.26 -5.58 -2.94
C LEU A 332 1.60 -4.43 -1.97
N PHE A 333 1.56 -3.19 -2.45
CA PHE A 333 1.89 -2.01 -1.64
C PHE A 333 0.73 -1.55 -0.76
N SER A 334 -0.52 -1.59 -1.24
CA SER A 334 -1.66 -1.15 -0.44
C SER A 334 -2.04 -2.14 0.67
N ALA A 335 -2.04 -3.44 0.40
CA ALA A 335 -2.39 -4.46 1.39
C ALA A 335 -1.30 -4.64 2.46
N SER A 336 -0.01 -4.51 2.12
CA SER A 336 1.09 -4.57 3.12
C SER A 336 1.00 -3.40 4.11
N VAL A 337 0.83 -2.18 3.61
CA VAL A 337 0.66 -0.98 4.44
C VAL A 337 -0.65 -1.06 5.24
N GLY A 338 -1.76 -1.44 4.59
CA GLY A 338 -3.05 -1.67 5.24
C GLY A 338 -2.99 -2.71 6.35
N PHE A 339 -2.23 -3.78 6.15
CA PHE A 339 -1.96 -4.81 7.15
C PHE A 339 -1.16 -4.27 8.32
N CYS A 340 -0.04 -3.58 8.07
CA CYS A 340 0.75 -2.99 9.14
C CYS A 340 -0.06 -2.01 10.00
N LEU A 341 -0.89 -1.20 9.34
CA LEU A 341 -1.76 -0.21 9.98
C LEU A 341 -2.94 -0.80 10.75
N THR A 342 -3.32 -2.04 10.45
CA THR A 342 -4.46 -2.76 11.04
C THR A 342 -4.02 -3.73 12.15
N ALA A 343 -2.88 -4.40 11.95
CA ALA A 343 -2.36 -5.41 12.86
C ALA A 343 -1.51 -4.83 14.00
N PHE A 344 -0.81 -3.71 13.77
CA PHE A 344 0.14 -3.16 14.73
C PHE A 344 -0.26 -1.75 15.22
N PRO A 345 0.24 -1.34 16.40
CA PRO A 345 0.06 0.02 16.88
C PRO A 345 0.63 1.06 15.92
N VAL A 346 -0.07 2.18 15.74
CA VAL A 346 0.33 3.24 14.78
C VAL A 346 1.59 3.98 15.20
N HIS A 347 1.91 4.02 16.50
CA HIS A 347 3.14 4.63 16.99
C HIS A 347 4.40 3.83 16.63
N TYR A 348 4.28 2.54 16.28
CA TYR A 348 5.38 1.70 15.79
C TYR A 348 5.34 1.46 14.27
N PHE A 349 4.34 2.03 13.58
CA PHE A 349 4.11 1.72 12.18
C PHE A 349 5.32 2.05 11.30
N GLY A 350 6.04 3.15 11.54
CA GLY A 350 7.20 3.52 10.71
C GLY A 350 8.32 2.50 10.80
N THR A 351 8.63 2.05 12.01
CA THR A 351 9.65 1.03 12.24
C THR A 351 9.22 -0.32 11.65
N VAL A 352 7.98 -0.75 11.89
CA VAL A 352 7.46 -2.03 11.37
C VAL A 352 7.42 -2.04 9.85
N CYS A 353 6.89 -0.99 9.23
CA CYS A 353 6.82 -0.86 7.78
C CYS A 353 8.22 -0.73 7.16
N GLY A 354 9.14 -0.01 7.82
CA GLY A 354 10.53 0.10 7.40
C GLY A 354 11.23 -1.26 7.39
N ILE A 355 11.14 -2.04 8.47
CA ILE A 355 11.74 -3.38 8.56
C ILE A 355 11.13 -4.32 7.53
N LEU A 356 9.79 -4.31 7.38
CA LEU A 356 9.10 -5.08 6.34
C LEU A 356 9.65 -4.79 4.95
N ASN A 357 9.76 -3.51 4.59
CA ASN A 357 10.30 -3.09 3.28
C ASN A 357 11.78 -3.43 3.14
N SER A 358 12.59 -3.30 4.19
CA SER A 358 14.01 -3.66 4.14
C SER A 358 14.21 -5.15 3.93
N ILE A 359 13.48 -6.01 4.64
CA ILE A 359 13.56 -7.46 4.47
C ILE A 359 13.12 -7.85 3.04
N GLY A 360 12.00 -7.30 2.57
CA GLY A 360 11.54 -7.48 1.19
C GLY A 360 12.57 -7.03 0.16
N GLY A 361 13.16 -5.84 0.35
CA GLY A 361 14.16 -5.27 -0.53
C GLY A 361 15.43 -6.12 -0.62
N ILE A 362 15.97 -6.54 0.53
CA ILE A 362 17.15 -7.42 0.59
C ILE A 362 16.86 -8.75 -0.12
N PHE A 363 15.70 -9.36 0.16
CA PHE A 363 15.30 -10.60 -0.52
C PHE A 363 15.14 -10.40 -2.03
N SER A 364 14.62 -9.25 -2.46
CA SER A 364 14.44 -8.94 -3.87
C SER A 364 15.76 -8.81 -4.65
N LEU A 365 16.90 -8.56 -4.00
CA LEU A 365 18.22 -8.55 -4.65
C LEU A 365 18.55 -9.89 -5.31
N LEU A 366 17.95 -10.97 -4.84
CA LEU A 366 18.09 -12.30 -5.45
C LEU A 366 17.68 -12.32 -6.93
N GLN A 367 16.82 -11.38 -7.37
CA GLN A 367 16.41 -11.26 -8.76
C GLN A 367 17.59 -11.06 -9.72
N TYR A 368 18.64 -10.36 -9.29
CA TYR A 368 19.81 -10.08 -10.12
C TYR A 368 20.63 -11.34 -10.36
N ALA A 369 20.72 -12.22 -9.36
CA ALA A 369 21.33 -13.54 -9.51
C ALA A 369 20.56 -14.38 -10.54
N PHE A 370 19.22 -14.35 -10.50
CA PHE A 370 18.39 -15.04 -11.49
C PHE A 370 18.55 -14.48 -12.91
N GLN A 371 18.65 -13.15 -13.05
CA GLN A 371 18.87 -12.51 -14.35
C GLN A 371 20.22 -12.91 -14.97
N TYR A 372 21.27 -13.04 -14.17
CA TYR A 372 22.62 -13.31 -14.66
C TYR A 372 22.88 -14.81 -14.90
N THR A 373 22.43 -15.69 -13.99
CA THR A 373 22.83 -17.10 -13.99
C THR A 373 21.85 -18.03 -14.69
N SER A 374 20.55 -17.70 -14.73
CA SER A 374 19.51 -18.63 -15.23
C SER A 374 19.00 -18.25 -16.63
N SER A 375 18.59 -19.26 -17.40
CA SER A 375 17.72 -19.06 -18.56
C SER A 375 16.39 -18.45 -18.10
N ALA A 376 15.76 -17.60 -18.91
CA ALA A 376 14.50 -16.95 -18.53
C ALA A 376 13.40 -17.99 -18.25
N VAL A 377 13.40 -19.11 -18.97
CA VAL A 377 12.47 -20.22 -18.74
C VAL A 377 12.66 -20.84 -17.35
N THR A 378 13.90 -21.16 -16.96
CA THR A 378 14.21 -21.72 -15.64
C THR A 378 13.85 -20.75 -14.52
N ALA A 379 14.16 -19.47 -14.68
CA ALA A 379 13.79 -18.44 -13.72
C ALA A 379 12.25 -18.36 -13.55
N ASN A 380 11.50 -18.38 -14.66
CA ASN A 380 10.04 -18.34 -14.64
C ASN A 380 9.42 -19.57 -13.95
N ILE A 381 9.99 -20.77 -14.11
CA ILE A 381 9.53 -21.97 -13.39
C ILE A 381 9.70 -21.78 -11.87
N ILE A 382 10.86 -21.31 -11.43
CA ILE A 382 11.15 -21.09 -10.01
C ILE A 382 10.23 -20.00 -9.43
N ILE A 383 10.02 -18.91 -10.17
CA ILE A 383 9.11 -17.83 -9.78
C ILE A 383 7.65 -18.33 -9.69
N THR A 384 7.25 -19.26 -10.56
CA THR A 384 5.92 -19.89 -10.50
C THR A 384 5.76 -20.69 -9.22
N ILE A 385 6.78 -21.47 -8.82
CA ILE A 385 6.79 -22.19 -7.54
C ILE A 385 6.72 -21.21 -6.36
N CYS A 386 7.51 -20.13 -6.38
CA CYS A 386 7.43 -19.07 -5.36
C CYS A 386 6.05 -18.41 -5.30
N SER A 387 5.35 -18.28 -6.43
CA SER A 387 4.00 -17.71 -6.49
C SER A 387 2.97 -18.59 -5.77
N VAL A 388 3.16 -19.92 -5.74
CA VAL A 388 2.33 -20.82 -4.93
C VAL A 388 2.52 -20.56 -3.42
N GLY A 389 3.72 -20.18 -3.02
CA GLY A 389 4.03 -19.79 -1.63
C GLY A 389 3.22 -18.59 -1.12
N LEU A 390 2.72 -17.72 -2.02
CA LEU A 390 1.90 -16.56 -1.66
C LEU A 390 0.54 -16.94 -1.04
N PHE A 391 0.06 -18.17 -1.27
CA PHE A 391 -1.17 -18.66 -0.68
C PHE A 391 -1.00 -19.11 0.79
N ILE A 392 0.24 -19.37 1.24
CA ILE A 392 0.49 -19.87 2.61
C ILE A 392 0.03 -18.85 3.66
N PRO A 393 0.42 -17.56 3.61
CA PRO A 393 0.02 -16.58 4.62
C PRO A 393 -1.50 -16.38 4.77
N PRO A 394 -2.29 -16.18 3.70
CA PRO A 394 -3.74 -16.07 3.85
C PRO A 394 -4.35 -17.36 4.40
N ILE A 395 -3.92 -18.56 3.96
CA ILE A 395 -4.44 -19.84 4.47
C ILE A 395 -4.18 -20.00 5.96
N ILE A 396 -3.00 -19.61 6.46
CA ILE A 396 -2.70 -19.65 7.89
C ILE A 396 -3.62 -18.68 8.65
N LEU A 397 -3.83 -17.47 8.14
CA LEU A 397 -4.78 -16.52 8.73
C LEU A 397 -6.22 -17.07 8.76
N PHE A 398 -6.65 -17.81 7.73
CA PHE A 398 -7.94 -18.51 7.73
C PHE A 398 -8.04 -19.54 8.86
N LYS A 399 -7.00 -20.35 9.07
CA LYS A 399 -6.97 -21.35 10.14
C LYS A 399 -6.98 -20.72 11.53
N MET A 400 -6.29 -19.59 11.70
CA MET A 400 -6.23 -18.86 12.98
C MET A 400 -7.54 -18.19 13.37
N LYS A 401 -8.42 -17.91 12.42
CA LYS A 401 -9.79 -17.41 12.70
C LYS A 401 -10.69 -18.50 13.32
N SER A 402 -10.42 -19.76 13.02
CA SER A 402 -11.25 -20.91 13.41
C SER A 402 -10.84 -21.54 14.74
N ARG A 403 -9.73 -21.11 15.32
CA ARG A 403 -9.30 -21.43 16.68
C ARG A 403 -9.58 -20.23 17.56
#